data_AF-A0A8B6GDI3-F1
#
_entry.id   AF-A0A8B6GDI3-F1
#
_cell.length_a   1.000
_cell.length_b   1.000
_cell.length_c   1.000
_cell.angle_alpha   90.00
_cell.angle_beta   90.00
_cell.angle_gamma   90.00
#
_symmetry.space_group_name_H-M   'P 1'
#
loop_
_entity.id
_entity.type
_entity.pdbx_description
1 polymer ?
#
loop_
_entity_poly.entity_id
_entity_poly.type
_entity_poly.pdbx_seq_one_letter_code
_entity_poly.pdbx_strand_id
1 'polypeptide(L)' 'MDDDITINIPLIVPYLTEKLNAGQASNVLECKTITENVPVRDRNNKWFITHEEYPFTKFLPYCAGHSSIMSIDI' A
#
# COMPACT_ATOMS: atom_id res chain seq x y z
N MET A 1 1.93 4.94 7.41
CA MET A 1 3.25 5.48 7.00
C MET A 1 4.24 5.02 8.04
N ASP A 2 5.36 4.48 7.57
CA ASP A 2 6.45 4.08 8.44
C ASP A 2 7.24 5.32 8.93
N ASP A 3 7.92 5.20 10.06
CA ASP A 3 8.71 6.26 10.67
C ASP A 3 10.10 6.44 10.01
N ASP A 4 10.45 5.57 9.06
CA ASP A 4 11.70 5.57 8.31
C ASP A 4 11.56 6.10 6.86
N ILE A 5 10.45 6.77 6.55
CA ILE A 5 10.22 7.40 5.25
C ILE A 5 10.00 8.92 5.34
N THR A 6 10.29 9.62 4.24
CA THR A 6 10.09 11.08 4.11
C THR A 6 9.01 11.37 3.09
N ILE A 7 8.07 12.26 3.43
CA ILE A 7 7.05 12.77 2.48
C ILE A 7 7.48 14.12 1.92
N ASN A 8 7.36 14.28 0.60
CA ASN A 8 7.43 15.58 -0.05
C ASN A 8 6.09 16.34 0.10
N ILE A 9 5.93 17.03 1.23
CA ILE A 9 4.71 17.78 1.55
C ILE A 9 4.36 18.84 0.48
N PRO A 10 5.31 19.62 -0.08
CA PRO A 10 5.02 20.55 -1.17
C PRO A 10 4.37 19.93 -2.41
N LEU A 11 4.62 18.63 -2.67
CA LEU A 11 3.99 17.92 -3.79
C LEU A 11 2.67 17.26 -3.39
N ILE A 12 2.57 16.76 -2.15
CA ILE A 12 1.40 15.99 -1.73
C ILE A 12 0.18 16.89 -1.50
N VAL A 13 0.37 18.09 -0.95
CA VAL A 13 -0.75 19.01 -0.65
C VAL A 13 -1.50 19.39 -1.92
N PRO A 14 -0.86 19.91 -3.00
CA PRO A 14 -1.57 20.22 -4.24
C PRO A 14 -2.20 18.98 -4.88
N TYR A 15 -1.53 17.83 -4.82
CA TYR A 15 -2.10 16.58 -5.32
C TYR A 15 -3.40 16.21 -4.60
N LEU A 16 -3.43 16.30 -3.26
CA LEU A 16 -4.62 16.02 -2.48
C LEU A 16 -5.75 17.05 -2.72
N THR A 17 -5.43 18.34 -2.73
CA THR A 17 -6.44 19.40 -2.83
C THR A 17 -6.95 19.61 -4.24
N GLU A 18 -6.09 19.55 -5.25
CA GLU A 18 -6.45 19.90 -6.64
C GLU A 18 -6.77 18.68 -7.49
N LYS A 19 -6.00 17.59 -7.35
CA LYS A 19 -6.16 16.40 -8.20
C LYS A 19 -7.14 15.39 -7.62
N LEU A 20 -7.02 15.06 -6.34
CA LEU A 20 -7.96 14.16 -5.67
C LEU A 20 -9.22 14.86 -5.17
N ASN A 21 -9.19 16.19 -5.06
CA ASN A 21 -10.27 16.96 -4.46
C ASN A 21 -10.66 16.38 -3.09
N ALA A 22 -9.67 16.25 -2.21
CA ALA A 22 -9.77 15.48 -0.95
C ALA A 22 -10.93 15.91 -0.02
N GLY A 23 -11.46 17.13 -0.16
CA GLY A 23 -12.65 17.57 0.59
C GLY A 23 -13.97 16.92 0.12
N GLN A 24 -14.00 16.31 -1.06
CA GLN A 24 -15.16 15.62 -1.65
C GLN A 24 -14.85 14.17 -2.05
N ALA A 25 -13.58 13.77 -2.03
CA ALA A 25 -13.16 12.41 -2.34
C ALA A 25 -13.75 11.41 -1.34
N SER A 26 -14.25 10.30 -1.87
CA SER A 26 -14.85 9.18 -1.13
C SER A 26 -14.39 7.89 -1.79
N ASN A 27 -14.25 6.83 -0.99
CA ASN A 27 -13.79 5.52 -1.43
C ASN A 27 -12.42 5.55 -2.18
N VAL A 28 -11.46 6.31 -1.66
CA VAL A 28 -10.13 6.48 -2.27
C VAL A 28 -9.06 5.76 -1.44
N LEU A 29 -8.25 4.95 -2.11
CA LEU A 29 -7.01 4.38 -1.59
C LEU A 29 -5.89 4.58 -2.64
N GLU A 30 -4.94 5.45 -2.32
CA GLU A 30 -3.80 5.81 -3.18
C GLU A 30 -2.50 5.32 -2.54
N CYS A 31 -1.74 4.53 -3.29
CA CYS A 31 -0.49 3.93 -2.83
C CYS A 31 0.29 3.36 -4.01
N LYS A 32 1.49 2.85 -3.75
CA LYS A 32 2.19 2.00 -4.72
C LYS A 32 1.58 0.60 -4.70
N THR A 33 0.74 0.28 -5.67
CA THR A 33 0.09 -1.04 -5.76
C THR A 33 1.07 -2.12 -6.25
N ILE A 34 1.05 -3.27 -5.58
CA ILE A 34 1.76 -4.49 -5.96
C ILE A 34 0.71 -5.52 -6.40
N THR A 35 0.74 -5.97 -7.66
CA THR A 35 -0.28 -6.85 -8.25
C THR A 35 0.18 -8.29 -8.51
N GLU A 36 1.49 -8.52 -8.62
CA GLU A 36 2.07 -9.80 -9.06
C GLU A 36 2.96 -10.48 -8.01
N ASN A 37 2.74 -10.20 -6.72
CA ASN A 37 3.60 -10.76 -5.68
C ASN A 37 3.23 -12.20 -5.33
N VAL A 38 4.26 -13.00 -5.06
CA VAL A 38 4.13 -14.40 -4.66
C VAL A 38 4.61 -14.57 -3.20
N PRO A 39 4.00 -15.48 -2.42
CA PRO A 39 4.45 -15.75 -1.06
C PRO A 39 5.88 -16.31 -1.06
N VAL A 40 6.73 -15.76 -0.19
CA VAL A 40 8.12 -16.21 -0.08
C VAL A 40 8.16 -17.52 0.70
N ARG A 41 8.76 -18.56 0.10
CA ARG A 41 8.85 -19.92 0.70
C ARG A 41 10.22 -20.27 1.26
N ASP A 42 11.14 -19.31 1.27
CA ASP A 42 12.45 -19.44 1.90
C ASP A 42 12.40 -19.04 3.38
N ARG A 43 12.71 -19.99 4.28
CA ARG A 43 12.69 -19.80 5.74
C ARG A 43 13.68 -18.76 6.26
N ASN A 44 14.70 -18.39 5.48
CA ASN A 44 15.67 -17.37 5.87
C ASN A 44 15.25 -15.96 5.45
N ASN A 45 14.09 -15.81 4.79
CA ASN A 45 13.57 -14.50 4.38
C ASN A 45 12.64 -13.93 5.46
N LYS A 46 12.76 -12.62 5.74
CA LYS A 46 11.87 -11.88 6.66
C LYS A 46 10.39 -12.09 6.35
N TRP A 47 10.04 -12.23 5.07
CA TRP A 47 8.66 -12.35 4.59
C TRP A 47 8.24 -13.80 4.30
N PHE A 48 8.91 -14.79 4.91
CA PHE A 48 8.56 -16.19 4.77
C PHE A 48 7.13 -16.48 5.22
N ILE A 49 6.39 -17.23 4.40
CA ILE A 49 5.06 -17.75 4.73
C ILE A 49 5.00 -19.23 4.32
N THR A 50 4.43 -20.08 5.17
CA THR A 50 4.24 -21.50 4.86
C THR A 50 3.06 -21.72 3.90
N HIS A 51 3.02 -22.89 3.24
CA HIS A 51 1.87 -23.27 2.40
C HIS A 51 0.60 -23.51 3.23
N GLU A 52 0.73 -23.82 4.52
CA GLU A 52 -0.41 -24.00 5.44
C GLU A 52 -1.07 -22.65 5.76
N GLU A 53 -0.29 -21.62 6.05
CA GLU A 53 -0.80 -20.27 6.34
C GLU A 53 -1.40 -19.59 5.10
N TYR A 54 -0.81 -19.84 3.92
CA TYR A 54 -1.30 -19.28 2.67
C TYR A 54 -1.07 -20.26 1.52
N PRO A 55 -2.09 -21.05 1.13
CA PRO A 55 -1.93 -22.12 0.14
C PRO A 55 -1.89 -21.60 -1.30
N PHE A 56 -2.34 -20.36 -1.55
CA PHE A 56 -2.37 -19.81 -2.89
C PHE A 56 -0.97 -19.43 -3.39
N THR A 57 -0.82 -19.42 -4.71
CA THR A 57 0.45 -19.14 -5.38
C THR A 57 0.75 -17.64 -5.49
N LYS A 58 -0.25 -16.79 -5.27
CA LYS A 58 -0.18 -15.35 -5.53
C LYS A 58 -1.03 -14.58 -4.53
N PHE A 59 -0.57 -13.39 -4.14
CA PHE A 59 -1.35 -12.44 -3.36
C PHE A 59 -2.36 -11.69 -4.23
N LEU A 60 -3.46 -11.25 -3.63
CA LEU A 60 -4.30 -10.21 -4.22
C LEU A 60 -3.52 -8.90 -4.32
N PRO A 61 -3.90 -7.98 -5.21
CA PRO A 61 -3.32 -6.65 -5.26
C PRO A 61 -3.37 -5.94 -3.89
N TYR A 62 -2.25 -5.33 -3.48
CA TYR A 62 -2.17 -4.64 -2.20
C TYR A 62 -1.23 -3.43 -2.27
N CYS A 63 -1.35 -2.52 -1.31
CA CYS A 63 -0.43 -1.39 -1.17
C CYS A 63 0.92 -1.84 -0.60
N ALA A 64 2.02 -1.38 -1.21
CA ALA A 64 3.34 -1.54 -0.62
C ALA A 64 3.39 -0.91 0.80
N GLY A 65 4.13 -1.54 1.72
CA GLY A 65 4.03 -1.25 3.16
C GLY A 65 4.41 0.17 3.61
N HIS A 66 5.23 0.87 2.84
CA HIS A 66 5.83 2.15 3.27
C HIS A 66 4.80 3.27 3.54
N SER A 67 3.82 3.44 2.65
CA SER A 67 2.79 4.49 2.78
C SER A 67 1.58 4.25 1.89
N SER A 68 0.45 4.75 2.39
CA SER A 68 -0.82 4.87 1.66
C SER A 68 -1.53 6.15 2.11
N ILE A 69 -2.39 6.68 1.24
CA ILE A 69 -3.32 7.76 1.53
C ILE A 69 -4.72 7.20 1.29
N MET A 70 -5.63 7.41 2.22
CA MET A 70 -7.01 6.97 2.08
C MET A 70 -7.98 8.08 2.49
N SER A 71 -9.15 8.10 1.86
CA SER A 71 -10.27 8.90 2.36
C SER A 71 -10.77 8.31 3.69
N ILE A 72 -11.48 9.11 4.48
CA ILE A 72 -11.91 8.73 5.83
C ILE A 72 -12.97 7.61 5.86
N ASP A 73 -13.64 7.40 4.73
CA ASP A 73 -14.74 6.45 4.55
C ASP A 73 -14.30 5.08 4.00
N ILE A 74 -12.98 4.84 3.92
CA ILE A 74 -12.34 3.56 3.63
C ILE A 74 -12.00 2.80 4.92
#